data_AF-A0A060N9H6-F1
#
_entry.id   AF-A0A060N9H6-F1
#
_cell.length_a   1.000
_cell.length_b   1.000
_cell.length_c   1.000
_cell.angle_alpha   90.00
_cell.angle_beta   90.00
_cell.angle_gamma   90.00
#
_symmetry.space_group_name_H-M   'P 1'
#
loop_
_entity.id
_entity.type
_entity.pdbx_description
1 polymer ?
#
loop_
_entity_poly.entity_id
_entity_poly.type
_entity_poly.pdbx_seq_one_letter_code
_entity_poly.pdbx_strand_id
1 'polypeptide(L)'
;MHKIAKFDLKTQYNEYVDKRIIEIMEELKDTYNKTQDKEDYLKLLYSNPSGFELTARLTTNYRALKTVYSQRKNHRLPEWREFCKWIETLPHSYLICKEQNNNTK
;
A
#
# COMPACT_ATOMS: atom_id res chain seq x y z
N MET A 1 -3.42 -8.18 -8.67
CA MET A 1 -4.30 -7.06 -9.05
C MET A 1 -5.08 -7.45 -10.31
N HIS A 2 -6.30 -8.00 -10.19
CA HIS A 2 -6.96 -8.66 -11.34
C HIS A 2 -7.61 -7.70 -12.36
N LYS A 3 -7.68 -6.39 -12.04
CA LYS A 3 -8.29 -5.35 -12.90
C LYS A 3 -7.28 -4.28 -13.33
N ILE A 4 -5.98 -4.60 -13.32
CA ILE A 4 -4.92 -3.60 -13.59
C ILE A 4 -5.15 -2.83 -14.91
N ALA A 5 -5.59 -3.51 -15.96
CA ALA A 5 -5.89 -2.92 -17.27
C ALA A 5 -7.06 -1.92 -17.30
N LYS A 6 -7.91 -1.90 -16.26
CA LYS A 6 -9.08 -1.01 -16.16
C LYS A 6 -8.82 0.26 -15.36
N PHE A 7 -7.66 0.37 -14.70
CA PHE A 7 -7.31 1.58 -13.95
C PHE A 7 -6.73 2.66 -14.87
N ASP A 8 -6.89 3.91 -14.47
CA ASP A 8 -6.09 5.02 -14.99
C ASP A 8 -4.71 4.99 -14.31
N LEU A 9 -3.73 4.34 -14.94
CA LEU A 9 -2.44 4.09 -14.29
C LEU A 9 -1.69 5.38 -14.01
N LYS A 10 -1.88 6.42 -14.82
CA LYS A 10 -1.18 7.71 -14.67
C LYS A 10 -1.48 8.41 -13.35
N THR A 11 -2.68 8.20 -12.79
CA THR A 11 -3.10 8.82 -11.53
C THR A 11 -2.87 7.95 -10.31
N GLN A 12 -2.51 6.66 -10.49
CA GLN A 12 -2.39 5.70 -9.39
C GLN A 12 -0.97 5.53 -8.86
N TYR A 13 0.04 6.13 -9.49
CA TYR A 13 1.41 6.06 -8.98
C TYR A 13 1.72 7.26 -8.09
N ASN A 14 2.41 7.00 -6.98
CA ASN A 14 2.90 8.06 -6.11
C ASN A 14 4.03 8.88 -6.78
N GLU A 15 4.35 10.02 -6.18
CA GLU A 15 5.32 10.98 -6.71
C GLU A 15 6.76 10.45 -6.88
N TYR A 16 7.08 9.30 -6.27
CA TYR A 16 8.42 8.71 -6.31
C TYR A 16 8.64 7.77 -7.50
N VAL A 17 7.58 7.43 -8.26
CA VAL A 17 7.70 6.58 -9.45
C VAL A 17 8.23 7.41 -10.63
N ASP A 18 9.29 6.92 -11.29
CA ASP A 18 9.86 7.56 -12.47
C ASP A 18 8.82 7.61 -13.61
N LYS A 19 8.69 8.78 -14.25
CA LYS A 19 7.73 9.01 -15.34
C LYS A 19 7.90 8.02 -16.49
N ARG A 20 9.12 7.58 -16.78
CA ARG A 20 9.40 6.59 -17.83
C ARG A 20 8.78 5.22 -17.50
N ILE A 21 8.71 4.87 -16.22
CA ILE A 21 8.04 3.63 -15.79
C ILE A 21 6.54 3.75 -16.05
N ILE A 22 5.94 4.92 -15.81
CA ILE A 22 4.52 5.16 -16.07
C ILE A 22 4.22 5.03 -17.57
N GLU A 23 5.09 5.55 -18.44
CA GLU A 23 4.99 5.41 -19.89
C GLU A 23 5.03 3.93 -20.31
N ILE A 24 6.01 3.16 -19.81
CA ILE A 24 6.12 1.72 -20.07
C ILE A 24 4.86 0.97 -19.61
N MET A 25 4.32 1.31 -18.44
CA MET A 25 3.12 0.67 -17.90
C MET A 25 1.88 0.93 -18.77
N GLU A 26 1.76 2.12 -19.35
CA GLU A 26 0.68 2.45 -20.29
C GLU A 26 0.85 1.72 -21.63
N GLU A 27 2.08 1.60 -22.14
CA GLU A 27 2.36 0.79 -23.35
C GLU A 27 1.98 -0.69 -23.16
N LEU A 28 2.32 -1.27 -22.01
CA LEU A 28 1.97 -2.65 -21.66
C LEU A 28 0.44 -2.82 -21.54
N LYS A 29 -0.23 -1.82 -20.95
CA LYS A 29 -1.69 -1.82 -20.82
C LYS A 29 -2.37 -1.73 -22.18
N ASP A 30 -1.90 -0.85 -23.05
CA ASP A 30 -2.42 -0.72 -24.42
C ASP A 30 -2.19 -1.98 -25.25
N THR A 31 -1.02 -2.62 -25.09
CA THR A 31 -0.69 -3.89 -25.74
C THR A 31 -1.68 -4.96 -25.30
N TYR A 32 -1.85 -5.18 -24.00
CA TYR A 32 -2.81 -6.15 -23.48
C TYR A 32 -4.26 -5.82 -23.90
N ASN A 33 -4.66 -4.55 -23.87
CA ASN A 33 -6.01 -4.16 -24.28
C ASN A 33 -6.30 -4.50 -25.75
N LYS A 34 -5.29 -4.44 -26.62
CA LYS A 34 -5.39 -4.83 -28.04
C LYS A 34 -5.35 -6.35 -28.25
N THR A 35 -4.43 -7.05 -27.58
CA THR A 35 -4.20 -8.49 -27.82
C THR A 35 -5.15 -9.37 -27.03
N GLN A 36 -5.57 -8.93 -25.83
CA GLN A 36 -6.24 -9.74 -24.80
C GLN A 36 -5.49 -11.03 -24.46
N ASP A 37 -4.19 -11.07 -24.78
CA ASP A 37 -3.35 -12.24 -24.60
C ASP A 37 -2.96 -12.42 -23.13
N LYS A 38 -2.82 -13.68 -22.72
CA LYS A 38 -2.50 -14.04 -21.33
C LYS A 38 -1.08 -13.61 -20.96
N GLU A 39 -0.10 -13.77 -21.84
CA GLU A 39 1.29 -13.37 -21.56
C GLU A 39 1.42 -11.86 -21.45
N ASP A 40 0.72 -11.11 -22.31
CA ASP A 40 0.72 -9.64 -22.22
C ASP A 40 0.06 -9.15 -20.93
N TYR A 41 -0.99 -9.82 -20.46
CA TYR A 41 -1.56 -9.56 -19.14
C TYR A 41 -0.55 -9.80 -18.00
N LEU A 42 0.20 -10.92 -18.06
CA LEU A 42 1.19 -11.24 -17.03
C LEU A 42 2.35 -10.23 -17.05
N LYS A 43 2.82 -9.82 -18.23
CA LYS A 43 3.82 -8.74 -18.35
C LYS A 43 3.30 -7.47 -17.70
N LEU A 44 2.10 -7.01 -18.05
CA LEU A 44 1.48 -5.84 -17.43
C LEU A 44 1.38 -5.98 -15.91
N LEU A 45 0.90 -7.10 -15.41
CA LEU A 45 0.69 -7.32 -13.98
C LEU A 45 2.02 -7.32 -13.20
N TYR A 46 3.04 -8.01 -13.71
CA TYR A 46 4.30 -8.21 -13.00
C TYR A 46 5.30 -7.06 -13.19
N SER A 47 5.14 -6.22 -14.22
CA SER A 47 5.92 -5.00 -14.39
C SER A 47 5.49 -3.86 -13.47
N ASN A 48 4.31 -3.95 -12.85
CA ASN A 48 3.75 -2.86 -12.05
C ASN A 48 4.64 -2.48 -10.84
N PRO A 49 5.08 -1.21 -10.72
CA PRO A 49 5.97 -0.79 -9.64
C PRO A 49 5.28 -0.77 -8.27
N SER A 50 6.09 -0.84 -7.21
CA SER A 50 5.61 -0.82 -5.82
C SER A 50 4.98 0.50 -5.38
N GLY A 51 5.24 1.59 -6.11
CA GLY A 51 4.60 2.90 -5.87
C GLY A 51 3.16 3.00 -6.36
N PHE A 52 2.54 1.89 -6.77
CA PHE A 52 1.14 1.85 -7.16
C PHE A 52 0.21 1.90 -5.93
N GLU A 53 -0.69 2.87 -5.92
CA GLU A 53 -1.59 3.15 -4.82
C GLU A 53 -2.99 2.55 -5.06
N LEU A 54 -3.44 1.78 -4.07
CA LEU A 54 -4.74 1.15 -4.06
C LEU A 54 -5.51 1.55 -2.81
N THR A 55 -6.76 1.95 -3.02
CA THR A 55 -7.70 2.05 -1.91
C THR A 55 -8.09 0.66 -1.43
N ALA A 56 -7.78 0.36 -0.17
CA ALA A 56 -8.22 -0.84 0.51
C ALA A 56 -9.23 -0.48 1.61
N ARG A 57 -10.23 -1.34 1.83
CA ARG A 57 -11.10 -1.28 3.02
C ARG A 57 -10.57 -2.27 4.05
N LEU A 58 -10.43 -1.82 5.29
CA LEU A 58 -9.92 -2.63 6.38
C LEU A 58 -10.94 -2.71 7.51
N THR A 59 -11.34 -3.92 7.88
CA THR A 59 -12.05 -4.19 9.14
C THR A 59 -11.03 -4.70 10.15
N THR A 60 -10.94 -4.04 11.30
CA THR A 60 -9.94 -4.37 12.33
C THR A 60 -10.50 -4.15 13.73
N ASN A 61 -9.73 -4.51 14.76
CA ASN A 61 -10.04 -4.28 16.16
C ASN A 61 -8.79 -3.81 16.92
N TYR A 62 -8.97 -3.36 18.16
CA TYR A 62 -7.88 -2.74 18.92
C TYR A 62 -6.74 -3.71 19.23
N ARG A 63 -7.03 -5.01 19.39
CA ARG A 63 -6.01 -6.03 19.60
C ARG A 63 -5.12 -6.19 18.36
N ALA A 64 -5.71 -6.17 17.16
CA ALA A 64 -4.96 -6.20 15.92
C ALA A 64 -4.17 -4.89 15.71
N LEU A 65 -4.78 -3.73 15.99
CA LEU A 65 -4.10 -2.43 15.89
C LEU A 65 -2.91 -2.32 16.85
N LYS A 66 -2.97 -2.94 18.03
CA LYS A 66 -1.83 -3.02 18.95
C LYS A 66 -0.58 -3.64 18.31
N THR A 67 -0.75 -4.78 17.64
CA THR A 67 0.34 -5.44 16.92
C THR A 67 0.84 -4.61 15.74
N VAL A 68 -0.07 -3.98 15.00
CA VAL A 68 0.31 -3.10 13.88
C VAL A 68 1.15 -1.92 14.38
N TYR A 69 0.66 -1.22 15.41
CA TYR A 69 1.34 -0.06 15.99
C TYR A 69 2.75 -0.42 16.48
N SER A 70 2.90 -1.52 17.23
CA SER A 70 4.22 -1.93 17.76
C SER A 70 5.24 -2.22 16.65
N GLN A 71 4.79 -2.78 15.52
CA GLN A 71 5.67 -3.11 14.38
C GLN A 71 5.94 -1.93 13.46
N ARG A 72 5.02 -0.97 13.37
CA ARG A 72 5.01 0.05 12.31
C ARG A 72 5.30 1.48 12.78
N LYS A 73 5.25 1.76 14.09
CA LYS A 73 5.47 3.12 14.63
C LYS A 73 6.80 3.77 14.22
N ASN A 74 7.85 2.96 14.06
CA ASN A 74 9.19 3.39 13.65
C ASN A 74 9.56 2.92 12.23
N HIS A 75 8.56 2.61 11.40
CA HIS A 75 8.79 2.08 10.07
C HIS A 75 9.44 3.13 9.14
N ARG A 76 10.30 2.68 8.22
CA ARG A 76 11.01 3.55 7.26
C ARG A 76 10.04 4.33 6.38
N LEU A 77 9.03 3.64 5.86
CA LEU A 77 7.99 4.24 5.01
C LEU A 77 7.08 5.19 5.82
N PRO A 78 6.84 6.42 5.34
CA PRO A 78 6.10 7.45 6.08
C PRO A 78 4.61 7.13 6.25
N GLU A 79 3.99 6.44 5.31
CA GLU A 79 2.55 6.12 5.31
C GLU A 79 2.20 5.21 6.50
N TRP A 80 3.11 4.31 6.87
CA TRP A 80 2.95 3.49 8.07
C TRP A 80 3.02 4.30 9.36
N ARG A 81 3.88 5.32 9.41
CA ARG A 81 3.98 6.23 10.55
C ARG A 81 2.74 7.13 10.64
N GLU A 82 2.23 7.59 9.51
CA GLU A 82 0.96 8.33 9.43
C GLU A 82 -0.22 7.47 9.90
N PHE A 83 -0.29 6.21 9.48
CA PHE A 83 -1.28 5.27 9.98
C PHE A 83 -1.18 5.07 11.51
N CYS A 84 0.03 5.01 12.06
CA CYS A 84 0.22 4.93 13.51
C CYS A 84 -0.22 6.22 14.23
N LYS A 85 0.05 7.40 13.67
CA LYS A 85 -0.47 8.67 14.19
C LYS A 85 -1.99 8.69 14.20
N TRP A 86 -2.63 8.15 13.18
CA TRP A 86 -4.09 7.98 13.18
C TRP A 86 -4.57 7.06 14.32
N ILE A 87 -3.88 5.94 14.58
CA ILE A 87 -4.22 5.04 15.71
C ILE A 87 -4.19 5.78 17.05
N GLU A 88 -3.24 6.71 17.25
CA GLU A 88 -3.12 7.51 18.48
C GLU A 88 -4.37 8.39 18.72
N THR A 89 -5.10 8.76 17.66
CA THR A 89 -6.33 9.57 17.74
C THR A 89 -7.58 8.78 18.17
N LEU A 90 -7.51 7.45 18.20
CA LEU A 90 -8.68 6.61 18.53
C LEU A 90 -9.05 6.71 20.02
N PRO A 91 -10.35 6.55 20.37
CA PRO A 91 -10.76 6.39 21.77
C PRO A 91 -9.97 5.28 22.46
N HIS A 92 -9.58 5.47 23.71
CA HIS A 92 -8.77 4.50 24.46
C HIS A 92 -7.47 4.05 23.75
N SER A 93 -6.86 4.89 22.90
CA SER A 93 -5.60 4.59 22.20
C SER A 93 -4.46 4.19 23.14
N TYR A 94 -4.51 4.58 24.43
CA TYR A 94 -3.59 4.11 25.46
C TYR A 94 -3.55 2.58 25.63
N LEU A 95 -4.58 1.84 25.22
CA LEU A 95 -4.58 0.36 25.22
C LEU A 95 -3.68 -0.22 24.11
N ILE A 96 -3.41 0.57 23.07
CA ILE A 96 -2.64 0.22 21.88
C ILE A 96 -1.22 0.79 21.99
N CYS A 97 -1.09 2.08 22.31
CA CYS A 97 0.16 2.84 22.18
C CYS A 97 1.12 2.69 23.37
N LYS A 98 0.67 2.17 24.52
CA LYS A 98 1.53 2.00 25.71
C LYS A 98 2.72 1.09 25.39
N GLU A 99 3.91 1.61 25.63
CA GLU A 99 5.10 0.77 25.72
C GLU A 99 4.92 -0.17 26.91
N GLN A 100 5.14 -1.47 26.70
CA GLN A 100 5.33 -2.36 27.82
C GLN A 100 6.59 -1.88 28.53
N ASN A 101 6.43 -1.25 29.69
CA ASN A 101 7.53 -1.03 30.61
C ASN A 101 8.07 -2.42 30.97
N ASN A 102 9.13 -2.86 30.31
CA ASN A 102 9.91 -4.04 30.67
C ASN A 102 10.76 -3.76 31.94
N ASN A 103 10.16 -3.12 32.95
CA ASN A 103 10.72 -2.94 34.28
C ASN A 103 9.86 -3.72 35.28
N THR A 104 9.77 -5.04 35.07
CA THR A 104 9.38 -5.95 36.16
C THR A 104 10.30 -7.16 36.12
N LYS A 105 11.35 -7.09 36.95
CA LYS A 105 12.20 -8.15 37.52
C LYS A 105 12.85 -9.16 36.58
#